data_AF-A0A8X7CBE9-F1
#
_entry.id   AF-A0A8X7CBE9-F1
#
_cell.length_a   1.000
_cell.length_b   1.000
_cell.length_c   1.000
_cell.angle_alpha   90.00
_cell.angle_beta   90.00
_cell.angle_gamma   90.00
#
_symmetry.space_group_name_H-M   'P 1'
#
loop_
_entity.id
_entity.type
_entity.pdbx_description
1 polymer ?
#
loop_
_entity_poly.entity_id
_entity_poly.type
_entity_poly.pdbx_seq_one_letter_code
_entity_poly.pdbx_strand_id
1 'polypeptide(L)'
;MRMCFGELPAFLYLWVFIVIIGPVGNAIAALAFANYVLQPFFPTCLIPQSAVRLIAGLILCLLTYINCRNVTWATRVQDVFTFAKVAALIIIIIAGAYHFCMGNTQNFDNAFQGTTTDPGYIALSFYSGLFSYAGW
;
A
#
# COMPACT_ATOMS: atom_id res chain seq x y z
N MET A 1 -0.44 -7.94 25.70
CA MET A 1 0.41 -7.01 26.47
C MET A 1 -0.05 -6.80 27.90
N ARG A 2 -1.31 -6.43 28.17
CA ARG A 2 -1.78 -6.14 29.55
C ARG A 2 -1.55 -7.29 30.54
N MET A 3 -1.84 -8.54 30.15
CA MET A 3 -1.66 -9.72 31.00
C MET A 3 -0.20 -10.08 31.31
N CYS A 4 0.76 -9.69 30.45
CA CYS A 4 2.17 -10.05 30.60
C CYS A 4 3.02 -8.91 31.17
N PHE A 5 2.71 -7.66 30.81
CA PHE A 5 3.58 -6.49 31.05
C PHE A 5 2.88 -5.38 31.86
N GLY A 6 1.63 -5.58 32.29
CA GLY A 6 0.88 -4.60 33.07
C GLY A 6 0.22 -3.49 32.24
N GLU A 7 -0.27 -2.45 32.91
CA GLU A 7 -1.17 -1.46 32.32
C GLU A 7 -0.44 -0.39 31.48
N LEU A 8 0.73 0.07 31.93
CA LEU A 8 1.49 1.13 31.24
C LEU A 8 1.99 0.68 29.85
N PRO A 9 2.64 -0.49 29.67
CA PRO A 9 3.06 -0.95 28.33
C PRO A 9 1.87 -1.22 27.40
N ALA A 10 0.73 -1.68 27.95
CA ALA A 10 -0.48 -1.87 27.17
C ALA A 10 -1.05 -0.54 26.65
N PHE A 11 -1.03 0.51 27.48
CA PHE A 11 -1.43 1.85 27.06
C PHE A 11 -0.52 2.41 25.98
N LEU A 12 0.81 2.30 26.14
CA LEU A 12 1.77 2.80 25.15
C LEU A 12 1.58 2.12 23.78
N TYR A 13 1.35 0.80 23.77
CA TYR A 13 1.06 0.09 22.53
C TYR A 13 -0.22 0.60 21.86
N LEU A 14 -1.29 0.76 22.62
CA LEU A 14 -2.56 1.28 22.09
C LEU A 14 -2.40 2.72 21.57
N TRP A 15 -1.64 3.55 22.27
CA TRP A 15 -1.33 4.91 21.85
C TRP A 15 -0.57 4.94 20.52
N VAL A 16 0.51 4.15 20.40
CA VAL A 16 1.27 4.03 19.14
C VAL A 16 0.36 3.51 18.02
N PHE A 17 -0.48 2.52 18.30
CA PHE A 17 -1.35 1.93 17.30
C PHE A 17 -2.38 2.94 16.74
N ILE A 18 -3.04 3.69 17.63
CA ILE A 18 -4.10 4.64 17.24
C ILE A 18 -3.51 5.90 16.62
N VAL A 19 -2.42 6.44 17.18
CA VAL A 19 -1.88 7.74 16.77
C VAL A 19 -0.93 7.61 15.56
N ILE A 20 -0.18 6.52 15.49
CA ILE A 20 0.88 6.35 14.48
C ILE A 20 0.48 5.31 13.45
N ILE A 21 0.29 4.05 13.86
CA ILE A 21 0.21 2.93 12.91
C ILE A 21 -1.02 3.04 11.99
N GLY A 22 -2.22 3.24 12.58
CA GLY A 22 -3.46 3.33 11.80
C GLY A 22 -3.47 4.50 10.80
N PRO A 23 -3.23 5.75 11.24
CA PRO A 23 -3.24 6.92 10.36
C PRO A 23 -2.17 6.86 9.27
N VAL A 24 -0.96 6.40 9.59
CA VAL A 24 0.12 6.28 8.60
C VAL A 24 -0.21 5.24 7.54
N GLY A 25 -0.78 4.10 7.92
CA GLY A 25 -1.22 3.08 6.96
C GLY A 25 -2.26 3.63 5.96
N ASN A 26 -3.27 4.35 6.47
CA ASN A 26 -4.28 5.00 5.64
C ASN A 26 -3.69 6.07 4.72
N ALA A 27 -2.74 6.87 5.23
CA ALA A 27 -2.07 7.89 4.44
C ALA A 27 -1.23 7.30 3.30
N ILE A 28 -0.46 6.23 3.57
CA ILE A 28 0.33 5.53 2.54
C ILE A 28 -0.59 4.98 1.45
N ALA A 29 -1.69 4.34 1.82
CA ALA A 29 -2.66 3.81 0.85
C ALA A 29 -3.30 4.92 -0.01
N ALA A 30 -3.69 6.05 0.61
CA ALA A 30 -4.28 7.19 -0.11
C ALA A 30 -3.27 7.86 -1.05
N LEU A 31 -2.00 7.98 -0.63
CA LEU A 31 -0.92 8.49 -1.48
C LEU A 31 -0.66 7.55 -2.67
N ALA A 32 -0.66 6.24 -2.45
CA ALA A 32 -0.52 5.27 -3.53
C ALA A 32 -1.66 5.40 -4.55
N PHE A 33 -2.91 5.46 -4.06
CA PHE A 33 -4.08 5.69 -4.90
C PHE A 33 -3.94 6.98 -5.74
N ALA A 34 -3.57 8.09 -5.11
CA ALA A 34 -3.38 9.36 -5.80
C ALA A 34 -2.31 9.29 -6.91
N ASN A 35 -1.20 8.61 -6.67
CA ASN A 35 -0.16 8.40 -7.69
C ASN A 35 -0.68 7.57 -8.86
N TYR A 36 -1.38 6.45 -8.59
CA TYR A 36 -1.93 5.60 -9.66
C TYR A 36 -3.00 6.31 -10.49
N VAL A 37 -3.83 7.17 -9.89
CA VAL A 37 -4.84 7.98 -10.61
C VAL A 37 -4.18 9.08 -11.45
N LEU A 38 -3.09 9.69 -10.97
CA LEU A 38 -2.40 10.77 -11.67
C LEU A 38 -1.47 10.28 -12.78
N GLN A 39 -0.96 9.04 -12.69
CA GLN A 39 0.00 8.47 -13.65
C GLN A 39 -0.41 8.63 -15.12
N PRO A 40 -1.68 8.40 -15.54
CA PRO A 40 -2.08 8.56 -16.94
C PRO A 40 -2.09 10.02 -17.42
N PHE A 41 -2.28 10.98 -16.53
CA PHE A 41 -2.31 12.41 -16.85
C PHE A 41 -0.90 13.01 -16.97
N PHE A 42 0.08 12.38 -16.31
CA PHE A 42 1.48 12.78 -16.31
C PHE A 42 2.37 11.62 -16.79
N PRO A 43 2.22 11.14 -18.04
CA PRO A 43 2.87 9.90 -18.50
C PRO A 43 4.40 9.99 -18.60
N THR A 44 4.93 11.19 -18.86
CA THR A 44 6.37 11.42 -19.07
C THR A 44 6.96 12.48 -18.15
N CYS A 45 6.15 13.05 -17.26
CA CYS A 45 6.52 14.16 -16.40
C CYS A 45 6.37 13.81 -14.92
N LEU A 46 7.14 14.50 -14.08
CA LEU A 46 7.07 14.34 -12.63
C LEU A 46 5.71 14.83 -12.10
N ILE A 47 5.01 13.96 -11.38
CA ILE A 47 3.73 14.30 -10.75
C ILE A 47 4.00 15.33 -9.64
N PRO A 48 3.33 16.50 -9.66
CA PRO A 48 3.54 17.51 -8.62
C PRO A 48 3.05 16.98 -7.26
N GLN A 49 3.92 17.04 -6.24
CA GLN A 49 3.62 16.52 -4.90
C GLN A 49 2.39 17.18 -4.26
N SER A 50 2.13 18.45 -4.57
CA SER A 50 0.94 19.17 -4.11
C SER A 50 -0.35 18.52 -4.60
N ALA A 51 -0.39 18.09 -5.87
CA ALA A 51 -1.55 17.40 -6.45
C ALA A 51 -1.77 16.02 -5.80
N VAL A 52 -0.69 15.25 -5.61
CA VAL A 52 -0.76 13.93 -4.95
C VAL A 52 -1.33 14.07 -3.53
N ARG A 53 -0.81 15.02 -2.74
CA ARG A 53 -1.27 15.26 -1.36
C ARG A 53 -2.72 15.73 -1.32
N LEU A 54 -3.12 16.59 -2.25
CA LEU A 54 -4.48 17.11 -2.31
C LEU A 54 -5.48 16.01 -2.68
N ILE A 55 -5.18 15.18 -3.68
CA ILE A 55 -6.03 14.03 -4.05
C ILE A 55 -6.07 13.00 -2.91
N ALA A 56 -4.93 12.69 -2.29
CA ALA A 56 -4.87 11.78 -1.15
C ALA A 56 -5.71 12.28 0.04
N GLY A 57 -5.66 13.58 0.34
CA GLY A 57 -6.52 14.19 1.36
C GLY A 57 -8.00 14.14 0.98
N LEU A 58 -8.34 14.45 -0.26
CA LEU A 58 -9.72 14.43 -0.76
C LEU A 58 -10.34 13.03 -0.65
N ILE A 59 -9.62 11.98 -1.06
CA ILE A 59 -10.15 10.60 -0.98
C ILE A 59 -10.32 10.15 0.46
N LEU A 60 -9.41 10.50 1.38
CA LEU A 60 -9.56 10.22 2.80
C LEU A 60 -10.79 10.92 3.39
N CYS A 61 -10.98 12.21 3.09
CA CYS A 61 -12.14 12.97 3.54
C CYS A 61 -13.44 12.37 2.98
N LEU A 62 -13.46 11.99 1.71
CA LEU A 62 -14.63 11.36 1.07
C LEU A 62 -14.98 10.02 1.73
N LEU A 63 -14.00 9.13 1.89
CA LEU A 63 -14.22 7.82 2.52
C LEU A 63 -14.66 7.96 3.98
N THR A 64 -14.06 8.88 4.72
CA THR A 64 -14.46 9.18 6.10
C THR A 64 -15.90 9.69 6.15
N TYR A 65 -16.27 10.61 5.25
CA TYR A 65 -17.64 11.12 5.16
C TYR A 65 -18.66 10.02 4.87
N ILE A 66 -18.38 9.14 3.90
CA ILE A 66 -19.24 8.00 3.55
C ILE A 66 -19.40 7.06 4.76
N ASN A 67 -18.29 6.77 5.44
CA ASN A 67 -18.28 5.91 6.62
C ASN A 67 -19.13 6.49 7.76
N CYS A 68 -19.01 7.79 8.03
CA CYS A 68 -19.82 8.49 9.04
C CYS A 68 -21.30 8.60 8.65
N ARG A 69 -21.62 8.67 7.35
CA ARG A 69 -23.01 8.86 6.88
C ARG A 69 -23.79 7.56 6.87
N ASN A 70 -23.23 6.49 6.32
CA ASN A 70 -23.87 5.18 6.31
C ASN A 70 -22.85 4.06 6.09
N VAL A 71 -22.66 3.24 7.11
CA VAL A 71 -21.72 2.11 7.08
C VAL A 71 -22.02 1.12 5.95
N THR A 72 -23.28 0.91 5.57
CA THR A 72 -23.65 0.00 4.47
C THR A 72 -23.14 0.49 3.12
N TRP A 73 -23.07 1.81 2.91
CA TRP A 73 -22.50 2.38 1.68
C TRP A 73 -20.99 2.21 1.65
N ALA A 74 -20.34 2.42 2.80
CA ALA A 74 -18.91 2.16 2.94
C ALA A 74 -18.56 0.70 2.64
N THR A 75 -19.33 -0.26 3.19
CA THR A 75 -19.13 -1.69 2.93
C THR A 75 -19.27 -2.01 1.45
N ARG A 76 -20.33 -1.53 0.77
CA ARG A 76 -20.50 -1.77 -0.68
C ARG A 76 -19.35 -1.23 -1.52
N VAL A 77 -18.87 -0.03 -1.21
CA VAL A 77 -17.72 0.58 -1.90
C VAL A 77 -16.46 -0.27 -1.66
N GLN A 78 -16.24 -0.72 -0.43
CA GLN A 78 -15.10 -1.55 -0.06
C GLN A 78 -15.14 -2.94 -0.73
N ASP A 79 -16.31 -3.55 -0.87
CA ASP A 79 -16.51 -4.82 -1.56
C ASP A 79 -16.12 -4.70 -3.04
N VAL A 80 -16.55 -3.62 -3.71
CA VAL A 80 -16.19 -3.34 -5.11
C VAL A 80 -14.68 -3.17 -5.27
N PHE A 81 -14.02 -2.42 -4.38
CA PHE A 81 -12.56 -2.27 -4.40
C PHE A 81 -11.83 -3.59 -4.16
N THR A 82 -12.38 -4.45 -3.32
CA THR A 82 -11.79 -5.76 -3.03
C THR A 82 -11.86 -6.66 -4.25
N PHE A 83 -13.01 -6.72 -4.92
CA PHE A 83 -13.16 -7.47 -6.18
C PHE A 83 -12.23 -6.91 -7.27
N ALA A 84 -12.18 -5.58 -7.43
CA ALA A 84 -11.31 -4.93 -8.40
C ALA A 84 -9.83 -5.24 -8.15
N LYS A 85 -9.39 -5.19 -6.88
CA LYS A 85 -8.01 -5.53 -6.49
C LYS A 85 -7.65 -6.97 -6.87
N VAL A 86 -8.54 -7.93 -6.57
CA VAL A 86 -8.31 -9.34 -6.90
C VAL A 86 -8.27 -9.56 -8.42
N ALA A 87 -9.20 -8.95 -9.16
CA ALA A 87 -9.20 -9.03 -10.62
C ALA A 87 -7.91 -8.47 -11.24
N ALA A 88 -7.44 -7.31 -10.76
CA ALA A 88 -6.19 -6.71 -11.22
C ALA A 88 -4.98 -7.62 -10.96
N LEU A 89 -4.91 -8.26 -9.79
CA LEU A 89 -3.83 -9.22 -9.47
C LEU A 89 -3.85 -10.42 -10.41
N ILE A 90 -5.03 -10.98 -10.69
CA ILE A 90 -5.18 -12.10 -11.63
C ILE A 90 -4.68 -11.71 -13.03
N ILE A 91 -5.05 -10.53 -13.52
CA ILE A 91 -4.60 -10.02 -14.83
C ILE A 91 -3.07 -9.91 -14.88
N ILE A 92 -2.45 -9.34 -13.85
CA ILE A 92 -0.99 -9.21 -13.77
C ILE A 92 -0.30 -10.58 -13.76
N ILE A 93 -0.83 -11.55 -13.01
CA ILE A 93 -0.28 -12.91 -12.95
C ILE A 93 -0.35 -13.58 -14.32
N ILE A 94 -1.50 -13.51 -15.00
CA ILE A 94 -1.68 -14.11 -16.33
C ILE A 94 -0.78 -13.43 -17.36
N ALA A 95 -0.71 -12.10 -17.37
CA ALA A 95 0.16 -11.35 -18.29
C ALA A 95 1.64 -11.68 -18.07
N GLY A 96 2.07 -11.79 -16.80
CA GLY A 96 3.43 -12.20 -16.45
C GLY A 96 3.74 -13.63 -16.89
N ALA A 97 2.82 -14.58 -16.67
CA ALA A 97 2.97 -15.96 -17.11
C ALA A 97 3.06 -16.08 -18.64
N TYR A 98 2.21 -15.36 -19.36
CA TYR A 98 2.25 -15.29 -20.82
C TYR A 98 3.59 -14.76 -21.32
N HIS A 99 4.07 -13.65 -20.75
CA HIS A 99 5.36 -13.05 -21.09
C HIS A 99 6.54 -14.00 -20.81
N PHE A 100 6.46 -14.78 -19.72
CA PHE A 100 7.45 -15.80 -19.38
C PHE A 100 7.45 -16.97 -20.38
N CYS A 101 6.27 -17.47 -20.76
CA CYS A 101 6.13 -18.53 -21.78
C CYS A 101 6.61 -18.11 -23.17
N MET A 102 6.60 -16.81 -23.49
CA MET A 102 7.10 -16.27 -24.75
C MET A 102 8.65 -16.22 -24.82
N GLY A 103 9.34 -16.73 -23.80
CA GLY A 103 10.81 -16.81 -23.76
C GLY A 103 11.50 -15.50 -23.42
N ASN A 104 10.76 -14.49 -22.94
CA ASN A 104 11.30 -13.17 -22.65
C ASN A 104 11.94 -13.11 -21.25
N THR A 105 12.91 -13.98 -21.01
CA THR A 105 13.59 -14.21 -19.71
C THR A 105 14.80 -13.33 -19.47
N GLN A 106 15.05 -12.33 -20.33
CA GLN A 106 16.21 -11.43 -20.29
C GLN A 106 16.35 -10.70 -18.94
N ASN A 107 15.25 -10.46 -18.23
CA ASN A 107 15.26 -9.84 -16.90
C ASN A 107 15.88 -10.72 -15.81
N PHE A 108 16.05 -12.02 -16.04
CA PHE A 108 16.68 -12.96 -15.11
C PHE A 108 18.16 -13.18 -15.40
N ASP A 109 18.67 -12.68 -16.53
CA ASP A 109 20.10 -12.73 -16.83
C ASP A 109 20.87 -11.84 -15.86
N ASN A 110 21.80 -12.42 -15.10
CA ASN A 110 22.55 -11.74 -14.05
C ASN A 110 21.68 -11.11 -12.95
N ALA A 111 20.62 -11.80 -12.49
CA ALA A 111 19.66 -11.29 -11.49
C ALA A 111 20.26 -10.75 -10.17
N PHE A 112 21.48 -11.15 -9.81
CA PHE A 112 22.19 -10.70 -8.60
C PHE A 112 23.28 -9.63 -8.88
N GLN A 113 23.45 -9.22 -10.12
CA GLN A 113 24.44 -8.21 -10.46
C GLN A 113 23.94 -6.82 -10.03
N GLY A 114 24.80 -6.07 -9.34
CA GLY A 114 24.44 -4.75 -8.80
C GLY A 114 23.65 -4.78 -7.49
N THR A 115 23.53 -5.94 -6.83
CA THR A 115 22.94 -6.01 -5.48
C THR A 115 23.87 -5.37 -4.44
N THR A 116 23.28 -4.76 -3.41
CA THR A 116 24.01 -4.24 -2.26
C THR A 116 24.07 -5.27 -1.13
N THR A 117 25.21 -5.36 -0.45
CA THR A 117 25.41 -6.17 0.76
C THR A 117 25.36 -5.34 2.04
N ASP A 118 25.04 -4.06 1.91
CA ASP A 118 24.93 -3.16 3.05
C ASP A 118 23.71 -3.56 3.92
N PRO A 119 23.95 -3.79 5.23
CA PRO A 119 22.91 -4.30 6.12
C PRO A 119 21.74 -3.33 6.30
N GLY A 120 21.95 -2.02 6.13
CA GLY A 120 20.90 -1.02 6.23
C GLY A 120 19.91 -1.10 5.08
N TYR A 121 20.39 -1.24 3.83
CA TYR A 121 19.51 -1.42 2.67
C TYR A 121 18.78 -2.76 2.70
N ILE A 122 19.42 -3.82 3.21
CA ILE A 122 18.77 -5.11 3.44
C ILE A 122 17.64 -4.96 4.47
N ALA A 123 17.87 -4.27 5.58
CA ALA A 123 16.81 -4.04 6.58
C ALA A 123 15.63 -3.24 6.00
N LEU A 124 15.89 -2.25 5.15
CA LEU A 124 14.85 -1.45 4.50
C LEU A 124 14.00 -2.25 3.51
N SER A 125 14.60 -3.20 2.78
CA SER A 125 13.85 -4.08 1.89
C SER A 125 12.93 -5.01 2.68
N PHE A 126 13.38 -5.53 3.83
CA PHE A 126 12.52 -6.26 4.76
C PHE A 126 11.38 -5.41 5.30
N TYR A 127 11.62 -4.14 5.67
CA TYR A 127 10.54 -3.25 6.12
C TYR A 127 9.46 -3.07 5.05
N SER A 128 9.88 -2.87 3.80
CA SER A 128 8.96 -2.74 2.64
C SER A 128 8.19 -4.04 2.37
N GLY A 129 8.85 -5.19 2.50
CA GLY A 129 8.23 -6.51 2.39
C GLY A 129 7.21 -6.75 3.49
N LEU A 130 7.59 -6.53 4.76
CA LEU A 130 6.72 -6.68 5.93
C LEU A 130 5.48 -5.78 5.86
N PHE A 131 5.62 -4.56 5.35
CA PHE A 131 4.47 -3.68 5.12
C PHE A 131 3.43 -4.30 4.18
N SER A 132 3.87 -5.01 3.13
CA SER A 132 2.97 -5.68 2.18
C SER A 132 2.22 -6.87 2.79
N TYR A 133 2.78 -7.47 3.84
CA TYR A 133 2.14 -8.56 4.60
C TYR A 133 1.40 -8.07 5.84
N ALA A 134 1.40 -6.78 6.15
CA ALA A 134 0.73 -6.27 7.35
C ALA A 134 -0.77 -6.60 7.37
N GLY A 135 -1.32 -6.83 8.58
CA GLY A 135 -2.73 -7.16 8.80
C GLY A 135 -3.03 -8.63 9.14
N TRP A 136 -1.98 -9.43 9.44
CA TRP A 136 -2.08 -10.75 10.04
C TRP A 136 -2.34 -10.72 11.55
#